data_AF-A0A851TQC7-F1
#
_entry.id   AF-A0A851TQC7-F1
#
_cell.length_a   1.000
_cell.length_b   1.000
_cell.length_c   1.000
_cell.angle_alpha   90.00
_cell.angle_beta   90.00
_cell.angle_gamma   90.00
#
_symmetry.space_group_name_H-M   'P 1'
#
loop_
_entity.id
_entity.type
_entity.pdbx_description
1 polymer ?
#
loop_
_entity_poly.entity_id
_entity_poly.type
_entity_poly.pdbx_seq_one_letter_code
_entity_poly.pdbx_strand_id
1 'polypeptide(L)'
;AANNTVLSPLTFILTGVPGLPMRNYWIAFPLSSLYLLMLLGNCTLLWTIKTDCSLHTPMYYLLSMLAMADLGLSVSTLPSMLGIFWFESTSLHFDACIIQMYFIHSFSAIESGVLVAMALDRFVAICYPLQYASILTGSLIIKAGGVIFMRGVCVVLPVAVLIKKLPFCRSMLLSHSFCLHQDMLRLACGDVRVNSVYGLTAVILTKGLDSVVILLSYMMIVRAIMSTISYESRAKAFSTCISHLCAVLVFYIPLISLSIIHRFGKHLPALTHTLMADAYLLVPPVLNPLVYSWKTKQIRRRILTLLHWRG
;
A
#
# COMPACT_ATOMS: atom_id res chain seq x y z
N ALA A 1 2.39 48.07 -11.47
CA ALA A 1 2.15 46.95 -10.54
C ALA A 1 1.43 45.85 -11.33
N ALA A 2 2.08 44.71 -11.57
CA ALA A 2 1.45 43.59 -12.27
C ALA A 2 0.58 42.81 -11.25
N ASN A 3 -0.72 42.69 -11.55
CA ASN A 3 -1.64 41.81 -10.83
C ASN A 3 -1.19 40.37 -11.03
N ASN A 4 -0.44 39.82 -10.08
CA ASN A 4 -0.13 38.39 -10.02
C ASN A 4 -1.37 37.63 -9.53
N THR A 5 -2.35 37.44 -10.41
CA THR A 5 -3.42 36.46 -10.18
C THR A 5 -2.78 35.07 -10.13
N VAL A 6 -2.67 34.51 -8.93
CA VAL A 6 -2.27 33.12 -8.69
C VAL A 6 -3.33 32.22 -9.33
N LEU A 7 -3.06 31.72 -10.53
CA LEU A 7 -3.96 30.83 -11.24
C LEU A 7 -3.77 29.40 -10.69
N SER A 8 -4.76 28.89 -9.96
CA SER A 8 -4.83 27.44 -9.72
C SER A 8 -5.05 26.75 -11.08
N PRO A 9 -4.26 25.72 -11.44
CA PRO A 9 -4.48 24.95 -12.67
C PRO A 9 -5.90 24.41 -12.70
N LEU A 10 -6.62 24.56 -13.82
CA LEU A 10 -7.91 23.87 -13.99
C LEU A 10 -7.71 22.37 -14.20
N THR A 11 -6.56 21.94 -14.73
CA THR A 11 -6.30 20.54 -15.07
C THR A 11 -4.82 20.20 -14.89
N PHE A 12 -4.53 18.97 -14.47
CA PHE A 12 -3.23 18.34 -14.62
C PHE A 12 -3.28 17.35 -15.77
N ILE A 13 -2.17 17.21 -16.47
CA ILE A 13 -1.96 16.21 -17.51
C ILE A 13 -1.09 15.12 -16.89
N LEU A 14 -1.67 13.95 -16.65
CA LEU A 14 -0.93 12.78 -16.24
C LEU A 14 -0.22 12.21 -17.45
N THR A 15 1.10 12.13 -17.36
CA THR A 15 1.86 11.34 -18.33
C THR A 15 1.73 9.88 -17.93
N GLY A 16 1.38 9.02 -18.88
CA GLY A 16 1.61 7.59 -18.73
C GLY A 16 3.11 7.30 -18.72
N VAL A 17 3.53 6.23 -19.36
CA VAL A 17 4.96 5.92 -19.42
C VAL A 17 5.68 6.87 -20.40
N PRO A 18 6.70 7.65 -19.97
CA PRO A 18 7.36 8.58 -20.88
C PRO A 18 8.19 7.82 -21.91
N GLY A 19 7.94 8.11 -23.20
CA GLY A 19 8.61 7.46 -24.34
C GLY A 19 7.86 6.28 -24.96
N LEU A 20 6.68 5.93 -24.44
CA LEU A 20 5.77 4.96 -25.08
C LEU A 20 4.54 5.65 -25.67
N PRO A 21 3.99 5.16 -26.79
CA PRO A 21 2.74 5.69 -27.34
C PRO A 21 1.63 5.61 -26.28
N MET A 22 0.84 6.68 -26.15
CA MET A 22 -0.25 6.82 -25.16
C MET A 22 -1.20 5.61 -25.18
N ARG A 23 -1.44 5.04 -26.37
CA ARG A 23 -2.15 3.78 -26.57
C ARG A 23 -1.16 2.63 -26.71
N ASN A 24 -0.86 1.96 -25.60
CA ASN A 24 -0.01 0.77 -25.61
C ASN A 24 -0.71 -0.43 -24.96
N TYR A 25 -1.42 -1.20 -25.79
CA TYR A 25 -2.16 -2.40 -25.37
C TYR A 25 -1.25 -3.45 -24.71
N TRP A 26 0.03 -3.50 -25.07
CA TRP A 26 1.00 -4.43 -24.47
C TRP A 26 1.27 -4.15 -22.99
N ILE A 27 1.12 -2.91 -22.54
CA ILE A 27 1.26 -2.52 -21.12
C ILE A 27 -0.11 -2.41 -20.46
N ALA A 28 -1.12 -1.92 -21.18
CA ALA A 28 -2.48 -1.77 -20.69
C ALA A 28 -3.09 -3.11 -20.25
N PHE A 29 -2.94 -4.16 -21.06
CA PHE A 29 -3.50 -5.48 -20.80
C PHE A 29 -2.93 -6.15 -19.53
N PRO A 30 -1.59 -6.27 -19.34
CA PRO A 30 -1.05 -6.86 -18.12
C PRO A 30 -1.37 -6.03 -16.87
N LEU A 31 -1.31 -4.70 -16.94
CA LEU A 31 -1.70 -3.85 -15.80
C LEU A 31 -3.17 -4.04 -15.43
N SER A 32 -4.07 -4.04 -16.41
CA SER A 32 -5.51 -4.27 -16.19
C SER A 32 -5.76 -5.66 -15.59
N SER A 33 -5.02 -6.67 -16.04
CA SER A 33 -5.09 -8.03 -15.51
C SER A 33 -4.61 -8.12 -14.06
N LEU A 34 -3.54 -7.40 -13.71
CA LEU A 34 -3.04 -7.31 -12.33
C LEU A 34 -4.05 -6.63 -11.40
N TYR A 35 -4.66 -5.52 -11.83
CA TYR A 35 -5.73 -4.86 -11.08
C TYR A 35 -6.94 -5.77 -10.88
N LEU A 36 -7.35 -6.50 -11.92
CA LEU A 36 -8.45 -7.46 -11.80
C LEU A 36 -8.11 -8.57 -10.80
N LEU A 37 -6.88 -9.11 -10.85
CA LEU A 37 -6.41 -10.14 -9.91
C LEU A 37 -6.39 -9.60 -8.48
N MET A 38 -5.91 -8.38 -8.28
CA MET A 38 -5.90 -7.69 -6.99
C MET A 38 -7.31 -7.52 -6.42
N LEU A 39 -8.25 -7.02 -7.23
CA LEU A 39 -9.65 -6.84 -6.84
C LEU A 39 -10.29 -8.19 -6.50
N LEU A 40 -10.18 -9.18 -7.38
CA LEU A 40 -10.74 -10.52 -7.18
C LEU A 40 -10.13 -11.20 -5.95
N GLY A 41 -8.82 -11.14 -5.78
CA GLY A 41 -8.10 -11.74 -4.66
C GLY A 41 -8.54 -11.17 -3.32
N ASN A 42 -8.57 -9.84 -3.19
CA ASN A 42 -8.96 -9.17 -1.95
C ASN A 42 -10.47 -9.30 -1.67
N CYS A 43 -11.33 -9.23 -2.68
CA CYS A 43 -12.77 -9.50 -2.52
C CYS A 43 -13.04 -10.95 -2.09
N THR A 44 -12.37 -11.93 -2.71
CA THR A 44 -12.50 -13.35 -2.34
C THR A 44 -12.03 -13.59 -0.91
N LEU A 45 -10.94 -12.93 -0.51
CA LEU A 45 -10.43 -13.01 0.85
C LEU A 45 -11.43 -12.47 1.88
N LEU A 46 -11.97 -11.27 1.64
CA LEU A 46 -13.01 -10.68 2.49
C LEU A 46 -14.27 -11.56 2.57
N TRP A 47 -14.72 -12.06 1.42
CA TRP A 47 -15.88 -12.95 1.36
C TRP A 47 -15.64 -14.26 2.13
N THR A 48 -14.45 -14.84 2.02
CA THR A 48 -14.08 -16.07 2.73
C THR A 48 -14.03 -15.83 4.25
N ILE A 49 -13.41 -14.74 4.69
CA ILE A 49 -13.36 -14.38 6.13
C ILE A 49 -14.77 -14.14 6.67
N LYS A 50 -15.64 -13.48 5.91
CA LYS A 50 -17.03 -13.20 6.30
C LYS A 50 -17.90 -14.46 6.41
N THR A 51 -17.65 -15.46 5.57
CA THR A 51 -18.51 -16.66 5.46
C THR A 51 -18.07 -17.81 6.37
N ASP A 52 -16.78 -17.89 6.72
CA ASP A 52 -16.23 -18.96 7.54
C ASP A 52 -15.97 -18.46 8.97
N CYS A 53 -16.89 -18.77 9.89
CA CYS A 53 -16.76 -18.41 11.30
C CYS A 53 -15.48 -18.95 11.96
N SER A 54 -14.86 -20.01 11.44
CA SER A 54 -13.60 -20.55 11.98
C SER A 54 -12.41 -19.61 11.72
N LEU A 55 -12.56 -18.67 10.78
CA LEU A 55 -11.57 -17.64 10.48
C LEU A 55 -11.79 -16.36 11.30
N HIS A 56 -12.76 -16.29 12.22
CA HIS A 56 -12.96 -15.11 13.07
C HIS A 56 -11.94 -15.02 14.21
N THR A 57 -10.66 -15.01 13.86
CA THR A 57 -9.54 -14.82 14.79
C THR A 57 -8.87 -13.47 14.56
N PRO A 58 -8.13 -12.96 15.56
CA PRO A 58 -7.43 -11.68 15.49
C PRO A 58 -6.72 -11.35 14.18
N MET A 59 -5.89 -12.28 13.72
CA MET A 59 -5.12 -12.15 12.49
C MET A 59 -5.99 -11.91 11.26
N TYR A 60 -7.13 -12.60 11.15
CA TYR A 60 -7.99 -12.47 9.97
C TYR A 60 -8.80 -11.17 9.97
N TYR A 61 -9.12 -10.61 11.14
CA TYR A 61 -9.65 -9.24 11.20
C TYR A 61 -8.62 -8.23 10.69
N LEU A 62 -7.36 -8.35 11.10
CA LEU A 62 -6.27 -7.51 10.56
C LEU A 62 -6.10 -7.73 9.04
N LEU A 63 -6.19 -8.97 8.58
CA LEU A 63 -6.11 -9.29 7.16
C LEU A 63 -7.28 -8.71 6.37
N SER A 64 -8.47 -8.63 6.95
CA SER A 64 -9.62 -7.96 6.34
C SER A 64 -9.39 -6.46 6.21
N MET A 65 -8.75 -5.83 7.20
CA MET A 65 -8.36 -4.41 7.12
C MET A 65 -7.33 -4.17 6.04
N LEU A 66 -6.35 -5.06 5.90
CA LEU A 66 -5.35 -5.02 4.83
C LEU A 66 -6.04 -5.10 3.46
N ALA A 67 -6.94 -6.07 3.28
CA ALA A 67 -7.69 -6.24 2.02
C ALA A 67 -8.58 -5.04 1.69
N MET A 68 -9.19 -4.39 2.69
CA MET A 68 -9.96 -3.16 2.47
C MET A 68 -9.08 -1.98 2.05
N ALA A 69 -7.89 -1.84 2.66
CA ALA A 69 -6.92 -0.81 2.26
C ALA A 69 -6.42 -1.04 0.83
N ASP A 70 -6.13 -2.30 0.49
CA ASP A 70 -5.74 -2.73 -0.86
C ASP A 70 -6.84 -2.37 -1.88
N LEU A 71 -8.10 -2.74 -1.61
CA LEU A 71 -9.22 -2.34 -2.48
C LEU A 71 -9.35 -0.82 -2.61
N GLY A 72 -9.14 -0.07 -1.52
CA GLY A 72 -9.14 1.39 -1.52
C GLY A 72 -8.05 1.99 -2.43
N LEU A 73 -6.82 1.46 -2.36
CA LEU A 73 -5.74 1.81 -3.28
C LEU A 73 -6.14 1.54 -4.73
N SER A 74 -6.66 0.33 -5.00
CA SER A 74 -7.11 -0.09 -6.32
C SER A 74 -8.15 0.87 -6.92
N VAL A 75 -9.20 1.18 -6.17
CA VAL A 75 -10.27 2.08 -6.61
C VAL A 75 -9.76 3.50 -6.85
N SER A 76 -8.75 3.93 -6.09
CA SER A 76 -8.17 5.27 -6.23
C SER A 76 -7.30 5.42 -7.47
N THR A 77 -6.56 4.37 -7.87
CA THR A 77 -5.58 4.44 -8.98
C THR A 77 -6.12 3.91 -10.31
N LEU A 78 -6.98 2.88 -10.28
CA LEU A 78 -7.50 2.20 -11.48
C LEU A 78 -8.19 3.14 -12.49
N PRO A 79 -9.03 4.11 -12.08
CA PRO A 79 -9.72 4.99 -13.03
C PRO A 79 -8.75 5.82 -13.88
N SER A 80 -7.71 6.40 -13.25
CA SER A 80 -6.69 7.18 -13.96
C SER A 80 -5.83 6.30 -14.86
N MET A 81 -5.47 5.10 -14.39
CA MET A 81 -4.72 4.12 -15.19
C MET A 81 -5.50 3.71 -16.45
N LEU A 82 -6.78 3.36 -16.31
CA LEU A 82 -7.63 3.02 -17.45
C LEU A 82 -7.82 4.22 -18.39
N GLY A 83 -8.06 5.41 -17.84
CA GLY A 83 -8.18 6.65 -18.61
C GLY A 83 -7.00 6.87 -19.55
N ILE A 84 -5.78 6.75 -19.03
CA ILE A 84 -4.55 6.98 -19.78
C ILE A 84 -4.30 5.87 -20.81
N PHE A 85 -4.35 4.60 -20.40
CA PHE A 85 -3.91 3.48 -21.23
C PHE A 85 -4.95 2.95 -22.22
N TRP A 86 -6.25 3.12 -21.93
CA TRP A 86 -7.34 2.63 -22.80
C TRP A 86 -8.05 3.74 -23.56
N PHE A 87 -8.22 4.92 -22.96
CA PHE A 87 -9.05 6.00 -23.51
C PHE A 87 -8.25 7.22 -23.96
N GLU A 88 -6.91 7.18 -23.88
CA GLU A 88 -6.00 8.31 -24.18
C GLU A 88 -6.36 9.60 -23.40
N SER A 89 -7.11 9.45 -22.29
CA SER A 89 -7.54 10.54 -21.43
C SER A 89 -6.46 10.81 -20.39
N THR A 90 -5.66 11.84 -20.66
CA THR A 90 -4.52 12.24 -19.83
C THR A 90 -4.84 13.42 -18.91
N SER A 91 -5.95 14.13 -19.14
CA SER A 91 -6.34 15.29 -18.34
C SER A 91 -7.15 14.87 -17.12
N LEU A 92 -6.71 15.28 -15.92
CA LEU A 92 -7.39 15.06 -14.65
C LEU A 92 -7.55 16.40 -13.93
N HIS A 93 -8.72 16.64 -13.36
CA HIS A 93 -8.98 17.91 -12.69
C HIS A 93 -8.07 18.08 -11.46
N PHE A 94 -7.67 19.32 -11.15
CA PHE A 94 -6.76 19.61 -10.04
C PHE A 94 -7.28 19.01 -8.71
N ASP A 95 -8.54 19.24 -8.38
CA ASP A 95 -9.14 18.71 -7.15
C ASP A 95 -9.22 17.17 -7.17
N ALA A 96 -9.50 16.56 -8.33
CA ALA A 96 -9.51 15.11 -8.46
C ALA A 96 -8.12 14.51 -8.19
N CYS A 97 -7.05 15.21 -8.59
CA CYS A 97 -5.67 14.79 -8.37
C CYS A 97 -5.29 14.84 -6.88
N ILE A 98 -5.68 15.92 -6.19
CA ILE A 98 -5.49 16.05 -4.74
C ILE A 98 -6.24 14.96 -3.98
N ILE A 99 -7.49 14.70 -4.38
CA ILE A 99 -8.32 13.66 -3.75
C ILE A 99 -7.70 12.27 -3.98
N GLN A 100 -7.28 11.97 -5.21
CA GLN A 100 -6.60 10.71 -5.52
C GLN A 100 -5.32 10.54 -4.70
N MET A 101 -4.45 11.55 -4.68
CA MET A 101 -3.22 11.55 -3.89
C MET A 101 -3.51 11.31 -2.39
N TYR A 102 -4.53 11.98 -1.84
CA TYR A 102 -4.94 11.83 -0.45
C TYR A 102 -5.34 10.39 -0.13
N PHE A 103 -6.17 9.77 -0.97
CA PHE A 103 -6.58 8.39 -0.75
C PHE A 103 -5.42 7.41 -0.89
N ILE A 104 -4.56 7.57 -1.91
CA ILE A 104 -3.38 6.72 -2.11
C ILE A 104 -2.50 6.71 -0.86
N HIS A 105 -2.12 7.88 -0.35
CA HIS A 105 -1.25 7.95 0.81
C HIS A 105 -1.96 7.51 2.10
N SER A 106 -3.26 7.78 2.25
CA SER A 106 -4.04 7.36 3.42
C SER A 106 -4.14 5.84 3.50
N PHE A 107 -4.54 5.17 2.41
CA PHE A 107 -4.63 3.71 2.38
C PHE A 107 -3.27 3.04 2.54
N SER A 108 -2.21 3.59 1.94
CA SER A 108 -0.86 3.07 2.18
C SER A 108 -0.43 3.24 3.65
N ALA A 109 -0.79 4.35 4.32
CA ALA A 109 -0.51 4.52 5.74
C ALA A 109 -1.28 3.52 6.62
N ILE A 110 -2.53 3.22 6.25
CA ILE A 110 -3.34 2.18 6.88
C ILE A 110 -2.69 0.80 6.70
N GLU A 111 -2.31 0.44 5.47
CA GLU A 111 -1.64 -0.82 5.12
C GLU A 111 -0.40 -1.06 6.01
N SER A 112 0.46 -0.04 6.14
CA SER A 112 1.64 -0.07 6.99
C SER A 112 1.29 -0.29 8.47
N GLY A 113 0.28 0.42 8.99
CA GLY A 113 -0.17 0.23 10.37
C GLY A 113 -0.76 -1.15 10.63
N VAL A 114 -1.48 -1.72 9.64
CA VAL A 114 -2.00 -3.09 9.72
C VAL A 114 -0.86 -4.10 9.74
N LEU A 115 0.19 -3.93 8.92
CA LEU A 115 1.36 -4.82 8.93
C LEU A 115 2.07 -4.81 10.30
N VAL A 116 2.16 -3.65 10.96
CA VAL A 116 2.68 -3.54 12.33
C VAL A 116 1.79 -4.31 13.31
N ALA A 117 0.48 -4.12 13.24
CA ALA A 117 -0.45 -4.84 14.12
C ALA A 117 -0.36 -6.36 13.92
N MET A 118 -0.19 -6.82 12.68
CA MET A 118 0.01 -8.24 12.38
C MET A 118 1.35 -8.77 12.90
N ALA A 119 2.42 -7.95 12.87
CA ALA A 119 3.71 -8.32 13.46
C ALA A 119 3.59 -8.44 15.00
N LEU A 120 2.85 -7.54 15.64
CA LEU A 120 2.58 -7.59 17.07
C LEU A 120 1.70 -8.79 17.46
N ASP A 121 0.67 -9.12 16.68
CA ASP A 121 -0.13 -10.36 16.85
C ASP A 121 0.79 -11.58 16.87
N ARG A 122 1.68 -11.71 15.88
CA ARG A 122 2.63 -12.82 15.77
C ARG A 122 3.64 -12.85 16.91
N PHE A 123 4.12 -11.67 17.30
CA PHE A 123 5.04 -11.52 18.43
C PHE A 123 4.41 -12.03 19.73
N VAL A 124 3.19 -11.59 20.06
CA VAL A 124 2.50 -12.02 21.27
C VAL A 124 2.14 -13.51 21.20
N ALA A 125 1.69 -14.00 20.04
CA ALA A 125 1.33 -15.41 19.84
C ALA A 125 2.51 -16.37 20.08
N ILE A 126 3.73 -15.97 19.69
CA ILE A 126 4.92 -16.83 19.78
C ILE A 126 5.66 -16.61 21.10
N CYS A 127 5.85 -15.37 21.52
CA CYS A 127 6.65 -15.05 22.70
C CYS A 127 5.86 -15.20 24.01
N TYR A 128 4.53 -15.05 23.97
CA TYR A 128 3.65 -15.11 25.15
C TYR A 128 2.40 -15.97 24.90
N PRO A 129 2.55 -17.25 24.52
CA PRO A 129 1.43 -18.09 24.07
C PRO A 129 0.33 -18.26 25.14
N LEU A 130 0.71 -18.36 26.42
CA LEU A 130 -0.24 -18.51 27.54
C LEU A 130 -1.10 -17.27 27.78
N GLN A 131 -0.60 -16.09 27.41
CA GLN A 131 -1.28 -14.81 27.64
C GLN A 131 -1.97 -14.28 26.37
N TYR A 132 -1.78 -14.94 25.21
CA TYR A 132 -2.29 -14.47 23.93
C TYR A 132 -3.79 -14.15 23.96
N ALA A 133 -4.62 -15.05 24.49
CA ALA A 133 -6.07 -14.85 24.56
C ALA A 133 -6.51 -13.71 25.51
N SER A 134 -5.70 -13.40 26.52
CA SER A 134 -5.96 -12.31 27.47
C SER A 134 -5.50 -10.95 26.95
N ILE A 135 -4.34 -10.93 26.28
CA ILE A 135 -3.74 -9.70 25.71
C ILE A 135 -4.50 -9.29 24.45
N LEU A 136 -4.65 -10.22 23.48
CA LEU A 136 -5.17 -9.91 22.17
C LEU A 136 -6.66 -10.25 22.05
N THR A 137 -7.47 -9.41 22.70
CA THR A 137 -8.93 -9.50 22.64
C THR A 137 -9.49 -8.89 21.35
N GLY A 138 -10.66 -9.35 20.90
CA GLY A 138 -11.35 -8.76 19.75
C GLY A 138 -11.62 -7.25 19.91
N SER A 139 -11.90 -6.79 21.14
CA SER A 139 -12.07 -5.36 21.45
C SER A 139 -10.79 -4.56 21.21
N LEU A 140 -9.62 -5.09 21.60
CA LEU A 140 -8.33 -4.44 21.36
C LEU A 140 -8.06 -4.29 19.86
N ILE A 141 -8.41 -5.29 19.06
CA ILE A 141 -8.17 -5.28 17.60
C ILE A 141 -9.07 -4.27 16.91
N ILE A 142 -10.34 -4.19 17.30
CA ILE A 142 -11.25 -3.18 16.77
C ILE A 142 -10.75 -1.77 17.12
N LYS A 143 -10.32 -1.56 18.37
CA LYS A 143 -9.73 -0.27 18.80
C LYS A 143 -8.45 0.04 18.04
N ALA A 144 -7.54 -0.91 17.92
CA ALA A 144 -6.30 -0.78 17.15
C ALA A 144 -6.60 -0.46 15.69
N GLY A 145 -7.60 -1.12 15.11
CA GLY A 145 -8.05 -0.86 13.74
C GLY A 145 -8.57 0.56 13.56
N GLY A 146 -9.36 1.06 14.52
CA GLY A 146 -9.81 2.46 14.55
C GLY A 146 -8.64 3.43 14.65
N VAL A 147 -7.65 3.17 15.52
CA VAL A 147 -6.45 4.00 15.65
C VAL A 147 -5.63 4.01 14.35
N ILE A 148 -5.44 2.86 13.70
CA ILE A 148 -4.72 2.74 12.43
C ILE A 148 -5.43 3.54 11.33
N PHE A 149 -6.76 3.41 11.23
CA PHE A 149 -7.57 4.15 10.27
C PHE A 149 -7.45 5.67 10.50
N MET A 150 -7.70 6.11 11.74
CA MET A 150 -7.62 7.52 12.11
C MET A 150 -6.23 8.10 11.87
N ARG A 151 -5.17 7.37 12.23
CA ARG A 151 -3.79 7.77 11.96
C ARG A 151 -3.56 7.97 10.46
N GLY A 152 -3.98 7.01 9.63
CA GLY A 152 -3.79 7.07 8.17
C GLY A 152 -4.44 8.30 7.55
N VAL A 153 -5.68 8.60 7.94
CA VAL A 153 -6.45 9.76 7.49
C VAL A 153 -5.84 11.06 8.00
N CYS A 154 -5.60 11.16 9.32
CA CYS A 154 -5.16 12.41 9.95
C CYS A 154 -3.74 12.83 9.56
N VAL A 155 -2.81 11.89 9.37
CA VAL A 155 -1.41 12.23 9.01
C VAL A 155 -1.34 12.82 7.60
N VAL A 156 -2.18 12.35 6.68
CA VAL A 156 -2.15 12.74 5.26
C VAL A 156 -2.96 14.00 4.99
N LEU A 157 -3.99 14.29 5.78
CA LEU A 157 -4.87 15.44 5.58
C LEU A 157 -4.10 16.79 5.50
N PRO A 158 -3.16 17.11 6.42
CA PRO A 158 -2.39 18.35 6.32
C PRO A 158 -1.55 18.43 5.04
N VAL A 159 -1.03 17.30 4.55
CA VAL A 159 -0.30 17.21 3.27
C VAL A 159 -1.17 17.69 2.11
N ALA A 160 -2.40 17.18 2.03
CA ALA A 160 -3.34 17.53 0.97
C ALA A 160 -3.76 19.00 1.05
N VAL A 161 -4.03 19.51 2.26
CA VAL A 161 -4.40 20.91 2.49
C VAL A 161 -3.24 21.85 2.14
N LEU A 162 -2.01 21.52 2.52
CA LEU A 162 -0.82 22.31 2.21
C LEU A 162 -0.57 22.35 0.70
N ILE A 163 -0.67 21.22 0.01
CA ILE A 163 -0.54 21.19 -1.46
C ILE A 163 -1.61 22.04 -2.14
N LYS A 164 -2.88 21.93 -1.72
CA LYS A 164 -3.97 22.69 -2.34
C LYS A 164 -3.76 24.21 -2.24
N LYS A 165 -3.00 24.68 -1.24
CA LYS A 165 -2.67 26.11 -1.05
C LYS A 165 -1.45 26.59 -1.83
N LEU A 166 -0.67 25.69 -2.44
CA LEU A 166 0.54 26.08 -3.18
C LEU A 166 0.18 26.65 -4.57
N PRO A 167 0.88 27.71 -5.03
CA PRO A 167 0.75 28.18 -6.41
C PRO A 167 1.50 27.22 -7.35
N PHE A 168 0.85 26.84 -8.45
CA PHE A 168 1.43 26.00 -9.50
C PHE A 168 1.60 26.84 -10.77
N CYS A 169 2.81 26.89 -11.34
CA CYS A 169 3.08 27.77 -12.48
C CYS A 169 4.13 27.24 -13.49
N ARG A 170 4.74 26.06 -13.25
CA ARG A 170 5.78 25.51 -14.14
C ARG A 170 5.18 24.79 -15.34
N SER A 171 4.78 23.55 -15.13
CA SER A 171 4.14 22.70 -16.12
C SER A 171 2.96 22.00 -15.45
N MET A 172 1.99 21.56 -16.24
CA MET A 172 0.86 20.76 -15.73
C MET A 172 1.10 19.26 -15.90
N LEU A 173 2.33 18.85 -16.21
CA LEU A 173 2.68 17.49 -16.60
C LEU A 173 3.20 16.69 -15.40
N LEU A 174 2.44 15.70 -14.94
CA LEU A 174 2.82 14.77 -13.87
C LEU A 174 3.57 13.57 -14.43
N SER A 175 4.72 13.20 -13.85
CA SER A 175 5.58 12.13 -14.36
C SER A 175 5.00 10.71 -14.24
N HIS A 176 3.91 10.54 -13.49
CA HIS A 176 3.25 9.26 -13.25
C HIS A 176 1.79 9.29 -13.67
N SER A 177 1.24 8.09 -13.88
CA SER A 177 -0.14 7.80 -14.24
C SER A 177 -1.15 7.94 -13.08
N PHE A 178 -0.68 8.38 -11.92
CA PHE A 178 -1.46 8.74 -10.73
C PHE A 178 -0.79 9.90 -9.98
N CYS A 179 -1.56 10.58 -9.13
CA CYS A 179 -1.08 11.75 -8.41
C CYS A 179 -0.26 11.38 -7.16
N LEU A 180 1.04 11.70 -7.19
CA LEU A 180 1.96 11.54 -6.06
C LEU A 180 2.37 12.90 -5.47
N HIS A 181 2.47 12.94 -4.13
CA HIS A 181 2.89 14.13 -3.39
C HIS A 181 4.20 14.75 -3.88
N GLN A 182 5.21 13.91 -4.14
CA GLN A 182 6.55 14.37 -4.55
C GLN A 182 6.53 15.01 -5.96
N ASP A 183 5.69 14.53 -6.86
CA ASP A 183 5.60 15.10 -8.22
C ASP A 183 4.85 16.42 -8.23
N MET A 184 3.75 16.52 -7.45
CA MET A 184 3.03 17.77 -7.30
C MET A 184 3.95 18.86 -6.72
N LEU A 185 4.78 18.51 -5.74
CA LEU A 185 5.74 19.44 -5.15
C LEU A 185 6.77 20.00 -6.15
N ARG A 186 7.17 19.23 -7.16
CA ARG A 186 8.14 19.68 -8.18
C ARG A 186 7.57 20.73 -9.14
N LEU A 187 6.26 20.69 -9.34
CA LEU A 187 5.50 21.54 -10.26
C LEU A 187 5.06 22.87 -9.60
N ALA A 188 5.05 22.91 -8.27
CA ALA A 188 4.75 24.12 -7.51
C ALA A 188 5.83 25.20 -7.68
N CYS A 189 5.40 26.46 -7.63
CA CYS A 189 6.26 27.64 -7.75
C CYS A 189 6.43 28.44 -6.45
N GLY A 190 5.64 28.09 -5.43
CA GLY A 190 5.73 28.72 -4.11
C GLY A 190 6.81 28.10 -3.24
N ASP A 191 6.96 28.62 -2.02
CA ASP A 191 7.84 27.99 -1.04
C ASP A 191 7.26 26.63 -0.60
N VAL A 192 7.92 25.56 -1.02
CA VAL A 192 7.55 24.17 -0.74
C VAL A 192 8.14 23.62 0.55
N ARG A 193 8.95 24.40 1.29
CA ARG A 193 9.70 23.91 2.46
C ARG A 193 8.81 23.29 3.52
N VAL A 194 7.72 23.96 3.90
CA VAL A 194 6.80 23.47 4.95
C VAL A 194 6.19 22.13 4.53
N ASN A 195 5.70 22.04 3.29
CA ASN A 195 5.08 20.83 2.77
C ASN A 195 6.09 19.68 2.62
N SER A 196 7.33 19.98 2.20
CA SER A 196 8.40 19.00 2.09
C SER A 196 8.86 18.48 3.45
N VAL A 197 9.02 19.36 4.45
CA VAL A 197 9.42 18.97 5.81
C VAL A 197 8.32 18.14 6.47
N TYR A 198 7.06 18.59 6.37
CA TYR A 198 5.93 17.83 6.91
C TYR A 198 5.77 16.48 6.19
N GLY A 199 5.83 16.45 4.86
CA GLY A 199 5.73 15.22 4.08
C GLY A 199 6.83 14.22 4.43
N LEU A 200 8.08 14.68 4.57
CA LEU A 200 9.20 13.84 5.02
C LEU A 200 8.97 13.33 6.45
N THR A 201 8.55 14.21 7.36
CA THR A 201 8.24 13.86 8.75
C THR A 201 7.14 12.81 8.82
N ALA A 202 6.08 12.97 8.02
CA ALA A 202 4.98 12.01 7.90
C ALA A 202 5.48 10.65 7.41
N VAL A 203 6.35 10.60 6.40
CA VAL A 203 6.94 9.34 5.90
C VAL A 203 7.81 8.66 6.97
N ILE A 204 8.65 9.41 7.68
CA ILE A 204 9.51 8.87 8.73
C ILE A 204 8.67 8.33 9.90
N LEU A 205 7.68 9.10 10.36
CA LEU A 205 6.81 8.70 11.47
C LEU A 205 5.84 7.56 11.10
N THR A 206 5.48 7.46 9.83
CA THR A 206 4.63 6.35 9.34
C THR A 206 5.49 5.15 9.00
N LYS A 207 6.10 5.15 7.82
CA LYS A 207 6.84 4.01 7.28
C LYS A 207 8.11 3.69 8.07
N GLY A 208 8.86 4.71 8.49
CA GLY A 208 10.12 4.52 9.20
C GLY A 208 9.93 3.86 10.56
N LEU A 209 9.07 4.43 11.41
CA LEU A 209 8.74 3.85 12.72
C LEU A 209 8.07 2.49 12.59
N ASP A 210 7.12 2.33 11.65
CA ASP A 210 6.46 1.05 11.40
C ASP A 210 7.48 -0.05 11.03
N SER A 211 8.50 0.29 10.22
CA SER A 211 9.60 -0.62 9.87
C SER A 211 10.37 -1.08 11.10
N VAL A 212 10.75 -0.12 11.97
CA VAL A 212 11.53 -0.40 13.18
C VAL A 212 10.75 -1.32 14.11
N VAL A 213 9.46 -1.06 14.32
CA VAL A 213 8.60 -1.91 15.17
C VAL A 213 8.48 -3.32 14.60
N ILE A 214 8.29 -3.46 13.28
CA ILE A 214 8.25 -4.78 12.62
C ILE A 214 9.58 -5.52 12.80
N LEU A 215 10.71 -4.86 12.54
CA LEU A 215 12.04 -5.45 12.68
C LEU A 215 12.30 -5.91 14.12
N LEU A 216 12.03 -5.06 15.12
CA LEU A 216 12.20 -5.42 16.53
C LEU A 216 11.31 -6.59 16.93
N SER A 217 10.04 -6.59 16.49
CA SER A 217 9.12 -7.70 16.73
C SER A 217 9.68 -9.02 16.18
N TYR A 218 10.22 -9.00 14.96
CA TYR A 218 10.79 -10.18 14.33
C TYR A 218 12.12 -10.63 14.93
N MET A 219 12.98 -9.71 15.34
CA MET A 219 14.21 -10.05 16.07
C MET A 219 13.87 -10.81 17.36
N MET A 220 12.84 -10.35 18.07
CA MET A 220 12.38 -11.03 19.30
C MET A 220 11.71 -12.38 19.00
N ILE A 221 10.89 -12.47 17.95
CA ILE A 221 10.30 -13.75 17.50
C ILE A 221 11.39 -14.76 17.16
N VAL A 222 12.39 -14.38 16.36
CA VAL A 222 13.51 -15.26 15.99
C VAL A 222 14.27 -15.69 17.24
N ARG A 223 14.55 -14.76 18.16
CA ARG A 223 15.19 -15.09 19.44
C ARG A 223 14.38 -16.11 20.25
N ALA A 224 13.07 -15.93 20.35
CA ALA A 224 12.18 -16.87 21.05
C ALA A 224 12.17 -18.25 20.38
N ILE A 225 12.09 -18.31 19.05
CA ILE A 225 12.14 -19.57 18.29
C ILE A 225 13.47 -20.28 18.53
N MET A 226 14.60 -19.56 18.46
CA MET A 226 15.92 -20.13 18.69
C MET A 226 16.13 -20.63 20.12
N SER A 227 15.41 -20.07 21.10
CA SER A 227 15.43 -20.56 22.49
C SER A 227 14.64 -21.87 22.69
N THR A 228 13.90 -22.35 21.68
CA THR A 228 13.10 -23.57 21.78
C THR A 228 13.94 -24.82 21.54
N ILE A 229 13.81 -25.82 22.44
CA ILE A 229 14.70 -26.99 22.51
C ILE A 229 14.56 -27.93 21.29
N SER A 230 13.36 -28.17 20.76
CA SER A 230 13.13 -29.15 19.67
C SER A 230 13.26 -28.54 18.26
N TYR A 231 13.97 -29.22 17.36
CA TYR A 231 14.04 -28.86 15.93
C TYR A 231 12.67 -28.80 15.26
N GLU A 232 11.78 -29.72 15.63
CA GLU A 232 10.43 -29.82 15.07
C GLU A 232 9.56 -28.61 15.45
N SER A 233 9.67 -28.18 16.71
CA SER A 233 8.99 -26.98 17.21
C SER A 233 9.51 -25.69 16.54
N ARG A 234 10.83 -25.63 16.26
CA ARG A 234 11.45 -24.54 15.51
C ARG A 234 10.96 -24.49 14.07
N ALA A 235 10.96 -25.62 13.37
CA ALA A 235 10.49 -25.72 11.98
C ALA A 235 9.02 -25.31 11.83
N LYS A 236 8.17 -25.73 12.78
CA LYS A 236 6.75 -25.33 12.81
C LYS A 236 6.59 -23.82 13.03
N ALA A 237 7.34 -23.22 13.95
CA ALA A 237 7.26 -21.79 14.22
C ALA A 237 7.75 -20.94 13.03
N PHE A 238 8.90 -21.28 12.43
CA PHE A 238 9.38 -20.62 11.21
C PHE A 238 8.37 -20.70 10.07
N SER A 239 7.75 -21.88 9.88
CA SER A 239 6.71 -22.08 8.88
C SER A 239 5.51 -21.12 9.04
N THR A 240 5.22 -20.66 10.25
CA THR A 240 4.14 -19.67 10.49
C THR A 240 4.58 -18.21 10.28
N CYS A 241 5.87 -17.90 10.41
CA CYS A 241 6.41 -16.55 10.25
C CYS A 241 6.76 -16.19 8.81
N ILE A 242 7.10 -17.18 7.99
CA ILE A 242 7.55 -16.97 6.60
C ILE A 242 6.51 -16.18 5.79
N SER A 243 5.22 -16.47 5.92
CA SER A 243 4.20 -15.74 5.15
C SER A 243 4.16 -14.25 5.49
N HIS A 244 4.19 -13.87 6.76
CA HIS A 244 4.20 -12.45 7.13
C HIS A 244 5.54 -11.78 6.81
N LEU A 245 6.68 -12.47 6.98
CA LEU A 245 7.98 -11.98 6.48
C LEU A 245 7.96 -11.73 4.96
N CYS A 246 7.38 -12.64 4.19
CA CYS A 246 7.19 -12.45 2.75
C CYS A 246 6.32 -11.23 2.46
N ALA A 247 5.19 -11.04 3.15
CA ALA A 247 4.34 -9.86 2.98
C ALA A 247 5.05 -8.55 3.34
N VAL A 248 5.82 -8.53 4.42
CA VAL A 248 6.66 -7.39 4.83
C VAL A 248 7.71 -7.08 3.77
N LEU A 249 8.43 -8.09 3.26
CA LEU A 249 9.43 -7.90 2.21
C LEU A 249 8.81 -7.39 0.92
N VAL A 250 7.69 -8.00 0.51
CA VAL A 250 6.89 -7.58 -0.64
C VAL A 250 6.43 -6.13 -0.52
N PHE A 251 6.13 -5.66 0.69
CA PHE A 251 5.74 -4.27 0.95
C PHE A 251 6.93 -3.30 0.94
N TYR A 252 8.03 -3.65 1.62
CA TYR A 252 9.16 -2.73 1.84
C TYR A 252 10.18 -2.72 0.69
N ILE A 253 10.36 -3.83 -0.03
CA ILE A 253 11.31 -3.91 -1.17
C ILE A 253 10.97 -2.86 -2.25
N PRO A 254 9.71 -2.73 -2.71
CA PRO A 254 9.37 -1.70 -3.69
C PRO A 254 9.59 -0.28 -3.16
N LEU A 255 9.28 -0.01 -1.88
CA LEU A 255 9.47 1.30 -1.25
C LEU A 255 10.96 1.70 -1.18
N ILE A 256 11.81 0.75 -0.79
CA ILE A 256 13.27 0.94 -0.75
C ILE A 256 13.83 1.10 -2.17
N SER A 257 13.37 0.28 -3.11
CA SER A 257 13.81 0.32 -4.52
C SER A 257 13.47 1.66 -5.17
N LEU A 258 12.26 2.17 -4.95
CA LEU A 258 11.82 3.49 -5.42
C LEU A 258 12.72 4.60 -4.85
N SER A 259 13.03 4.54 -3.55
CA SER A 259 13.88 5.54 -2.88
C SER A 259 15.31 5.55 -3.43
N ILE A 260 15.90 4.37 -3.67
CA ILE A 260 17.23 4.22 -4.25
C ILE A 260 17.27 4.75 -5.69
N ILE A 261 16.30 4.35 -6.51
CA ILE A 261 16.21 4.76 -7.91
C ILE A 261 15.97 6.27 -8.03
N HIS A 262 15.13 6.85 -7.18
CA HIS A 262 14.92 8.29 -7.17
C HIS A 262 16.18 9.09 -6.77
N ARG A 263 17.01 8.53 -5.87
CA ARG A 263 18.22 9.21 -5.36
C ARG A 263 19.43 9.04 -6.28
N PHE A 264 19.67 7.82 -6.77
CA PHE A 264 20.88 7.42 -7.50
C PHE A 264 20.60 7.08 -8.98
N GLY A 265 19.36 6.78 -9.31
CA GLY A 265 18.92 6.36 -10.64
C GLY A 265 18.54 7.52 -11.57
N LYS A 266 19.15 8.71 -11.43
CA LYS A 266 18.87 9.87 -12.28
C LYS A 266 19.14 9.62 -13.77
N HIS A 267 19.93 8.59 -14.09
CA HIS A 267 20.27 8.17 -15.44
C HIS A 267 19.38 7.03 -15.99
N LEU A 268 18.43 6.51 -15.20
CA LEU A 268 17.53 5.45 -15.65
C LEU A 268 16.42 6.00 -16.56
N PRO A 269 15.95 5.21 -17.54
CA PRO A 269 14.81 5.58 -18.37
C PRO A 269 13.58 5.92 -17.52
N ALA A 270 12.79 6.88 -17.97
CA ALA A 270 11.57 7.29 -17.28
C ALA A 270 10.52 6.16 -17.16
N LEU A 271 10.57 5.17 -18.06
CA LEU A 271 9.84 3.90 -17.96
C LEU A 271 10.16 3.14 -16.66
N THR A 272 11.42 3.11 -16.23
CA THR A 272 11.83 2.40 -15.02
C THR A 272 11.30 3.07 -13.75
N HIS A 273 11.29 4.40 -13.71
CA HIS A 273 10.71 5.17 -12.60
C HIS A 273 9.20 4.92 -12.48
N THR A 274 8.49 4.92 -13.62
CA THR A 274 7.04 4.70 -13.69
C THR A 274 6.66 3.28 -13.26
N LEU A 275 7.33 2.26 -13.82
CA LEU A 275 7.10 0.86 -13.46
C LEU A 275 7.41 0.56 -11.99
N MET A 276 8.37 1.26 -11.38
CA MET A 276 8.68 1.08 -9.96
C MET A 276 7.64 1.71 -9.05
N ALA A 277 7.06 2.85 -9.44
CA ALA A 277 5.95 3.44 -8.72
C ALA A 277 4.68 2.57 -8.83
N ASP A 278 4.40 2.03 -10.02
CA ASP A 278 3.36 1.02 -10.23
C ASP A 278 3.64 -0.23 -9.39
N ALA A 279 4.86 -0.75 -9.40
CA ALA A 279 5.23 -1.93 -8.62
C ALA A 279 5.06 -1.69 -7.12
N TYR A 280 5.41 -0.51 -6.62
CA TYR A 280 5.19 -0.12 -5.23
C TYR A 280 3.71 -0.15 -4.83
N LEU A 281 2.81 0.24 -5.74
CA LEU A 281 1.37 0.28 -5.48
C LEU A 281 0.67 -1.07 -5.72
N LEU A 282 1.11 -1.85 -6.71
CA LEU A 282 0.41 -3.06 -7.14
C LEU A 282 0.99 -4.36 -6.57
N VAL A 283 2.32 -4.46 -6.40
CA VAL A 283 2.95 -5.73 -6.01
C VAL A 283 2.49 -6.17 -4.61
N PRO A 284 2.45 -5.30 -3.58
CA PRO A 284 1.98 -5.72 -2.27
C PRO A 284 0.53 -6.20 -2.27
N PRO A 285 -0.44 -5.45 -2.79
CA PRO A 285 -1.83 -5.88 -2.79
C PRO A 285 -2.16 -7.12 -3.63
N VAL A 286 -1.39 -7.39 -4.70
CA VAL A 286 -1.55 -8.60 -5.52
C VAL A 286 -0.99 -9.83 -4.80
N LEU A 287 0.17 -9.69 -4.15
CA LEU A 287 0.85 -10.80 -3.51
C LEU A 287 0.31 -11.11 -2.11
N ASN A 288 -0.24 -10.13 -1.39
CA ASN A 288 -0.79 -10.30 -0.05
C ASN A 288 -1.81 -11.48 0.01
N PRO A 289 -2.90 -11.52 -0.80
CA PRO A 289 -3.82 -12.65 -0.80
C PRO A 289 -3.17 -13.99 -1.16
N LEU A 290 -2.19 -14.01 -2.06
CA LEU A 290 -1.48 -15.24 -2.46
C LEU A 290 -0.64 -15.80 -1.31
N VAL A 291 0.10 -14.94 -0.63
CA VAL A 291 0.95 -15.29 0.51
C VAL A 291 0.12 -15.83 1.68
N TYR A 292 -1.04 -15.23 1.96
CA TYR A 292 -1.92 -15.67 3.06
C TYR A 292 -2.81 -16.88 2.69
N SER A 293 -3.23 -17.00 1.43
CA SER A 293 -4.02 -18.16 0.96
C SER A 293 -3.20 -19.44 0.84
N TRP A 294 -1.90 -19.34 0.50
CA TRP A 294 -1.00 -20.50 0.38
C TRP A 294 -0.89 -21.33 1.66
N LYS A 295 -0.95 -20.68 2.83
CA LYS A 295 -0.87 -21.35 4.14
C LYS A 295 -2.20 -21.93 4.62
N THR A 296 -3.32 -21.40 4.15
CA THR A 296 -4.64 -21.71 4.73
C THR A 296 -5.35 -22.75 3.87
N LYS A 297 -5.33 -24.02 4.30
CA LYS A 297 -5.99 -25.13 3.58
C LYS A 297 -7.48 -24.85 3.28
N GLN A 298 -8.18 -24.13 4.16
CA GLN A 298 -9.59 -23.73 3.96
C GLN A 298 -9.75 -22.71 2.81
N ILE A 299 -8.96 -21.63 2.80
CA ILE A 299 -8.96 -20.63 1.72
C ILE A 299 -8.57 -21.30 0.40
N ARG A 300 -7.52 -22.13 0.40
CA ARG A 300 -7.09 -22.88 -0.79
C ARG A 300 -8.18 -23.84 -1.29
N ARG A 301 -8.83 -24.59 -0.40
CA ARG A 301 -9.96 -25.47 -0.79
C ARG A 301 -11.10 -24.67 -1.38
N ARG A 302 -11.50 -23.56 -0.78
CA ARG A 302 -12.60 -22.72 -1.29
C ARG A 302 -12.27 -22.06 -2.63
N ILE A 303 -11.05 -21.52 -2.81
CA ILE A 303 -10.57 -21.02 -4.11
C ILE A 303 -10.57 -22.14 -5.16
N LEU A 304 -10.07 -23.32 -4.83
CA LEU A 304 -10.09 -24.48 -5.74
C LEU A 304 -11.50 -24.97 -6.05
N THR A 305 -12.43 -24.89 -5.09
CA THR A 305 -13.84 -25.25 -5.30
C THR A 305 -14.52 -24.25 -6.23
N LEU A 306 -14.25 -22.94 -6.07
CA LEU A 306 -14.76 -21.90 -6.97
C LEU A 306 -14.18 -22.03 -8.39
N LEU A 307 -12.91 -22.41 -8.53
CA LEU A 307 -12.28 -22.68 -9.82
C LEU A 307 -12.80 -23.97 -10.47
N HIS A 308 -13.07 -25.02 -9.70
CA HIS A 308 -13.67 -26.26 -10.20
C HIS A 308 -15.16 -26.15 -10.53
N TRP A 309 -15.90 -25.23 -9.91
CA TRP A 309 -17.32 -25.03 -10.22
C TRP A 309 -17.55 -24.35 -11.59
N ARG A 310 -16.47 -23.92 -12.27
CA ARG A 310 -16.48 -23.34 -13.62
C ARG A 310 -15.86 -24.25 -14.69
N GLY A 311 -15.52 -25.50 -14.34
CA GLY A 311 -15.03 -26.53 -15.26
C GLY A 311 -16.09 -27.56 -15.59
#